data_AF-A0A7J2RCP4-F1
#
_entry.id   AF-A0A7J2RCP4-F1
#
_cell.length_a   1.000
_cell.length_b   1.000
_cell.length_c   1.000
_cell.angle_alpha   90.00
_cell.angle_beta   90.00
_cell.angle_gamma   90.00
#
_symmetry.space_group_name_H-M   'P 1'
#
loop_
_entity.id
_entity.type
_entity.pdbx_description
1 polymer ?
#
loop_
_entity_poly.entity_id
_entity_poly.type
_entity_poly.pdbx_seq_one_letter_code
_entity_poly.pdbx_strand_id
1 'polypeptide(L)'
;MKKYIKLKCDYCMKMFKRLLSIHNNYINVESHKHNHIFCSRLCSNKYNTQVNTITTNCGNCNKKVIRHNSQAKKSKSGKCFCSKFCAATYNYKFKKKSRRSKIEAKFYNLLVKEFPNLNILPNDKNMLDGLEVDIAIPSLKLAIEWNGIVHFKPIYGQQKLDKIQNKDAKKLKIAVNKNINLIVIPDLVSNDKILQQAFSDTKNIINKLI
;
A
#
# COMPACT_ATOMS: atom_id res chain seq x y z
N MET A 1 -20.52 -59.05 15.42
CA MET A 1 -19.48 -59.17 14.36
C MET A 1 -19.29 -57.83 13.65
N LYS A 2 -18.04 -57.42 13.35
CA LYS A 2 -17.76 -56.21 12.56
C LYS A 2 -18.19 -56.44 11.10
N LYS A 3 -19.20 -55.70 10.62
CA LYS A 3 -19.63 -55.70 9.21
C LYS A 3 -18.83 -54.68 8.41
N TYR A 4 -18.36 -55.05 7.23
CA TYR A 4 -17.59 -54.18 6.33
C TYR A 4 -18.29 -54.06 4.98
N ILE A 5 -18.15 -52.90 4.35
CA ILE A 5 -18.58 -52.62 2.98
C ILE A 5 -17.35 -52.36 2.09
N LYS A 6 -17.41 -52.82 0.84
CA LYS A 6 -16.41 -52.52 -0.20
C LYS A 6 -16.82 -51.24 -0.94
N LEU A 7 -15.91 -50.27 -1.02
CA LEU A 7 -16.13 -48.97 -1.65
C LEU A 7 -14.99 -48.65 -2.61
N LYS A 8 -15.25 -47.76 -3.58
CA LYS A 8 -14.23 -47.20 -4.48
C LYS A 8 -13.81 -45.82 -3.97
N CYS A 9 -12.51 -45.53 -3.97
CA CYS A 9 -11.98 -44.22 -3.59
C CYS A 9 -12.06 -43.23 -4.76
N ASP A 10 -12.65 -42.05 -4.56
CA ASP A 10 -12.83 -41.05 -5.61
C ASP A 10 -11.54 -40.33 -6.04
N TYR A 11 -10.46 -40.50 -5.27
CA TYR A 11 -9.15 -39.95 -5.62
C TYR A 11 -8.27 -40.98 -6.34
N CYS A 12 -7.97 -42.11 -5.69
CA CYS A 12 -7.00 -43.08 -6.22
C CYS A 12 -7.66 -44.22 -7.00
N MET A 13 -8.98 -44.25 -7.10
CA MET A 13 -9.79 -45.27 -7.79
C MET A 13 -9.65 -46.70 -7.26
N LYS A 14 -8.85 -46.92 -6.21
CA LYS A 14 -8.65 -48.23 -5.57
C LYS A 14 -9.86 -48.62 -4.72
N MET A 15 -10.17 -49.91 -4.74
CA MET A 15 -11.15 -50.51 -3.83
C MET A 15 -10.59 -50.57 -2.42
N PHE A 16 -11.44 -50.27 -1.42
CA PHE A 16 -11.09 -50.38 -0.01
C PHE A 16 -12.29 -50.85 0.81
N LYS A 17 -12.02 -51.37 2.02
CA LYS A 17 -13.05 -51.79 2.97
C LYS A 17 -13.23 -50.72 4.04
N ARG A 18 -14.48 -50.45 4.42
CA ARG A 18 -14.83 -49.57 5.54
C ARG A 18 -15.82 -50.29 6.45
N LEU A 19 -15.76 -50.03 7.76
CA LEU A 19 -16.79 -50.51 8.68
C LEU A 19 -18.15 -49.93 8.26
N LEU A 20 -19.17 -50.79 8.21
CA LEU A 20 -20.52 -50.41 7.80
C LEU A 20 -21.10 -49.33 8.73
N SER A 21 -20.84 -49.41 10.03
CA SER A 21 -21.23 -48.38 11.01
C SER A 21 -20.63 -47.01 10.69
N ILE A 22 -19.34 -46.95 10.36
CA ILE A 22 -18.67 -45.71 9.95
C ILE A 22 -19.29 -45.20 8.64
N HIS A 23 -19.54 -46.06 7.66
CA HIS A 23 -20.15 -45.64 6.40
C HIS A 23 -21.54 -45.03 6.60
N ASN A 24 -22.41 -45.68 7.39
CA ASN A 24 -23.75 -45.20 7.68
C ASN A 24 -23.74 -43.87 8.44
N ASN A 25 -22.80 -43.69 9.39
CA ASN A 25 -22.62 -42.41 10.08
C ASN A 25 -22.22 -41.27 9.14
N TYR A 26 -21.54 -41.56 8.02
CA TYR A 26 -21.18 -40.54 7.03
C TYR A 26 -22.33 -40.18 6.08
N ILE A 27 -23.25 -41.11 5.80
CA ILE A 27 -24.39 -40.91 4.89
C ILE A 27 -25.59 -40.28 5.61
N ASN A 28 -25.85 -40.68 6.85
CA ASN A 28 -27.09 -40.33 7.57
C ASN A 28 -27.07 -38.94 8.22
N VAL A 29 -26.06 -38.11 7.94
CA VAL A 29 -25.94 -36.78 8.54
C VAL A 29 -26.32 -35.74 7.48
N GLU A 30 -27.51 -35.16 7.60
CA GLU A 30 -28.06 -34.14 6.67
C GLU A 30 -27.11 -32.95 6.44
N SER A 31 -26.25 -32.63 7.41
CA SER A 31 -25.26 -31.54 7.30
C SER A 31 -24.02 -31.89 6.46
N HIS A 32 -23.79 -33.17 6.17
CA HIS A 32 -22.61 -33.64 5.45
C HIS A 32 -22.95 -33.84 3.97
N LYS A 33 -22.85 -32.78 3.16
CA LYS A 33 -22.77 -32.84 1.69
C LYS A 33 -21.45 -33.49 1.24
N HIS A 34 -21.15 -34.69 1.73
CA HIS A 34 -19.95 -35.43 1.36
C HIS A 34 -20.26 -36.35 0.18
N ASN A 35 -20.31 -35.76 -1.02
CA ASN A 35 -20.44 -36.48 -2.28
C ASN A 35 -19.19 -37.31 -2.63
N HIS A 36 -18.18 -37.33 -1.76
CA HIS A 36 -16.91 -37.97 -2.05
C HIS A 36 -16.44 -38.96 -0.97
N ILE A 37 -16.03 -40.14 -1.42
CA ILE A 37 -15.63 -41.29 -0.63
C ILE A 37 -14.12 -41.52 -0.84
N PHE A 38 -13.36 -41.51 0.25
CA PHE A 38 -11.91 -41.70 0.20
C PHE A 38 -11.44 -42.91 1.02
N CYS A 39 -10.41 -43.60 0.54
CA CYS A 39 -9.79 -44.71 1.27
C CYS A 39 -8.90 -44.26 2.44
N SER A 40 -8.53 -42.97 2.48
CA SER A 40 -7.67 -42.40 3.51
C SER A 40 -7.80 -40.88 3.57
N ARG A 41 -7.38 -40.28 4.68
CA ARG A 41 -7.25 -38.82 4.81
C ARG A 41 -6.27 -38.24 3.79
N LEU A 42 -5.23 -38.99 3.42
CA LEU A 42 -4.29 -38.59 2.37
C LEU A 42 -5.00 -38.42 1.01
N CYS A 43 -5.85 -39.38 0.62
CA CYS A 43 -6.63 -39.30 -0.62
C CYS A 43 -7.62 -38.12 -0.60
N SER A 44 -8.28 -37.89 0.53
CA SER A 44 -9.16 -36.72 0.70
C SER A 44 -8.38 -35.40 0.56
N ASN A 45 -7.23 -35.27 1.21
CA ASN A 45 -6.40 -34.06 1.12
C ASN A 45 -5.88 -33.81 -0.30
N LYS A 46 -5.46 -34.87 -1.00
CA LYS A 46 -5.01 -34.77 -2.40
C LYS A 46 -6.15 -34.37 -3.33
N TYR A 47 -7.33 -34.97 -3.18
CA TYR A 47 -8.53 -34.58 -3.91
C TYR A 47 -8.88 -33.11 -3.68
N ASN A 48 -8.96 -32.69 -2.41
CA ASN A 48 -9.25 -31.31 -2.04
C ASN A 48 -8.22 -30.32 -2.59
N THR A 49 -6.94 -30.69 -2.59
CA THR A 49 -5.88 -29.87 -3.20
C THR A 49 -6.10 -29.75 -4.70
N GLN A 50 -6.41 -30.85 -5.38
CA GLN A 50 -6.61 -30.87 -6.83
C GLN A 50 -7.81 -30.01 -7.25
N VAL A 51 -8.96 -30.18 -6.60
CA VAL A 51 -10.19 -29.45 -6.98
C VAL A 51 -10.16 -27.97 -6.59
N ASN A 52 -9.42 -27.62 -5.53
CA ASN A 52 -9.36 -26.24 -5.04
C ASN A 52 -8.10 -25.49 -5.45
N THR A 53 -7.24 -26.04 -6.30
CA THR A 53 -6.09 -25.31 -6.83
C THR A 53 -6.34 -24.83 -8.25
N ILE A 54 -5.75 -23.68 -8.57
CA ILE A 54 -5.71 -23.14 -9.92
C ILE A 54 -4.26 -23.02 -10.35
N THR A 55 -4.04 -23.30 -11.63
CA THR A 55 -2.79 -23.00 -12.31
C THR A 55 -2.99 -21.71 -13.09
N THR A 56 -2.16 -20.72 -12.85
CA THR A 56 -2.18 -19.44 -13.57
C THR A 56 -0.76 -18.94 -13.79
N ASN A 57 -0.59 -17.85 -14.52
CA ASN A 57 0.71 -17.26 -14.75
C ASN A 57 1.01 -16.17 -13.71
N CYS A 58 2.27 -16.05 -13.33
CA CYS A 58 2.76 -14.99 -12.48
C CYS A 58 2.54 -13.63 -13.16
N GLY A 59 1.89 -12.68 -12.47
CA GLY A 59 1.61 -11.35 -13.01
C GLY A 59 2.84 -10.51 -13.35
N ASN A 60 4.03 -10.91 -12.89
CA ASN A 60 5.29 -10.20 -13.16
C ASN A 60 6.17 -10.91 -14.22
N CYS A 61 6.50 -12.18 -14.00
CA CYS A 61 7.47 -12.92 -14.82
C CYS A 61 6.84 -14.01 -15.70
N ASN A 62 5.51 -14.10 -15.70
CA ASN A 62 4.72 -15.06 -16.48
C ASN A 62 4.99 -16.57 -16.20
N LYS A 63 5.84 -16.92 -15.24
CA LYS A 63 6.04 -18.31 -14.79
C LYS A 63 4.73 -18.92 -14.28
N LYS A 64 4.48 -20.21 -14.58
CA LYS A 64 3.33 -20.94 -14.05
C LYS A 64 3.37 -21.01 -12.51
N VAL A 65 2.24 -20.73 -11.88
CA VAL A 65 2.06 -20.76 -10.43
C VAL A 65 0.79 -21.53 -10.07
N ILE A 66 0.92 -22.39 -9.06
CA ILE A 66 -0.21 -23.14 -8.50
C ILE A 66 -0.61 -22.48 -7.18
N ARG A 67 -1.89 -22.15 -7.03
CA ARG A 67 -2.43 -21.51 -5.83
C ARG A 67 -3.78 -22.11 -5.47
N HIS A 68 -4.10 -22.13 -4.19
CA HIS A 68 -5.44 -22.46 -3.75
C HIS A 68 -6.42 -21.34 -4.17
N ASN A 69 -7.63 -21.68 -4.56
CA ASN A 69 -8.69 -20.76 -5.00
C ASN A 69 -8.92 -19.63 -3.98
N SER A 70 -9.03 -20.00 -2.70
CA SER A 70 -9.21 -19.01 -1.62
C SER A 70 -8.03 -18.06 -1.46
N GLN A 71 -6.80 -18.47 -1.80
CA GLN A 71 -5.62 -17.60 -1.76
C GLN A 71 -5.59 -16.68 -2.97
N ALA A 72 -5.93 -17.18 -4.16
CA ALA A 72 -5.98 -16.37 -5.37
C ALA A 72 -7.02 -15.24 -5.27
N LYS A 73 -8.19 -15.53 -4.69
CA LYS A 73 -9.28 -14.56 -4.45
C LYS A 73 -8.90 -13.42 -3.48
N LYS A 74 -7.89 -13.61 -2.61
CA LYS A 74 -7.40 -12.57 -1.69
C LYS A 74 -6.53 -11.52 -2.37
N SER A 75 -6.13 -11.73 -3.63
CA SER A 75 -5.25 -10.80 -4.32
C SER A 75 -5.96 -9.51 -4.68
N LYS A 76 -5.53 -8.39 -4.07
CA LYS A 76 -6.05 -7.04 -4.39
C LYS A 76 -5.83 -6.63 -5.85
N SER A 77 -4.80 -7.17 -6.50
CA SER A 77 -4.50 -6.90 -7.91
C SER A 77 -5.16 -7.89 -8.88
N GLY A 78 -5.84 -8.91 -8.36
CA GLY A 78 -6.36 -10.03 -9.17
C GLY A 78 -5.27 -10.91 -9.79
N LYS A 79 -3.99 -10.69 -9.48
CA LYS A 79 -2.86 -11.46 -10.02
C LYS A 79 -2.26 -12.40 -8.98
N CYS A 80 -1.74 -13.54 -9.44
CA CYS A 80 -0.91 -14.43 -8.62
C CYS A 80 0.57 -14.19 -8.92
N PHE A 81 1.44 -14.48 -7.95
CA PHE A 81 2.88 -14.27 -8.08
C PHE A 81 3.67 -15.50 -7.64
N CYS A 82 4.75 -15.80 -8.36
CA CYS A 82 5.61 -16.95 -8.05
C CYS A 82 6.44 -16.74 -6.78
N SER A 83 6.71 -15.48 -6.42
CA SER A 83 7.49 -15.11 -5.25
C SER A 83 7.08 -13.75 -4.69
N LYS A 84 7.48 -13.47 -3.44
CA LYS A 84 7.35 -12.15 -2.82
C LYS A 84 8.04 -11.06 -3.66
N PHE A 85 9.18 -11.39 -4.26
CA PHE A 85 9.90 -10.52 -5.17
C PHE A 85 9.05 -10.12 -6.38
N CYS A 86 8.48 -11.09 -7.10
CA CYS A 86 7.62 -10.79 -8.25
C CYS A 86 6.39 -9.95 -7.88
N ALA A 87 5.78 -10.21 -6.72
CA ALA A 87 4.69 -9.39 -6.22
C ALA A 87 5.14 -7.94 -5.96
N ALA A 88 6.29 -7.76 -5.29
CA ALA A 88 6.85 -6.45 -4.99
C ALA A 88 7.22 -5.67 -6.26
N THR A 89 7.90 -6.30 -7.23
CA THR A 89 8.27 -5.69 -8.51
C THR A 89 7.05 -5.23 -9.29
N TYR A 90 6.03 -6.10 -9.42
CA TYR A 90 4.78 -5.75 -10.08
C TYR A 90 4.10 -4.57 -9.38
N ASN A 91 3.93 -4.67 -8.06
CA ASN A 91 3.27 -3.62 -7.30
C ASN A 91 4.03 -2.29 -7.39
N TYR A 92 5.37 -2.31 -7.38
CA TYR A 92 6.18 -1.11 -7.56
C TYR A 92 6.00 -0.49 -8.95
N LYS A 93 6.02 -1.30 -10.01
CA LYS A 93 5.85 -0.85 -11.40
C LYS A 93 4.50 -0.17 -11.63
N PHE A 94 3.42 -0.76 -11.09
CA PHE A 94 2.06 -0.27 -11.28
C PHE A 94 1.58 0.66 -10.15
N LYS A 95 2.43 0.96 -9.16
CA LYS A 95 2.10 1.92 -8.11
C LYS A 95 2.05 3.32 -8.72
N LYS A 96 0.93 4.01 -8.57
CA LYS A 96 0.83 5.45 -8.86
C LYS A 96 1.87 6.19 -8.03
N LYS A 97 2.82 6.85 -8.69
CA LYS A 97 3.81 7.70 -8.03
C LYS A 97 3.13 9.02 -7.68
N SER A 98 2.95 9.27 -6.38
CA SER A 98 2.68 10.63 -5.89
C SER A 98 3.96 11.43 -5.98
N ARG A 99 3.87 12.68 -6.44
CA ARG A 99 4.99 13.63 -6.34
C ARG A 99 5.15 14.16 -4.92
N ARG A 100 4.04 14.25 -4.18
CA ARG A 100 3.97 14.68 -2.80
C ARG A 100 4.42 13.58 -1.84
N SER A 101 5.23 13.93 -0.84
CA SER A 101 5.64 13.00 0.21
C SER A 101 4.49 12.69 1.18
N LYS A 102 4.61 11.58 1.91
CA LYS A 102 3.59 11.21 2.91
C LYS A 102 3.51 12.22 4.06
N ILE A 103 4.64 12.81 4.45
CA ILE A 103 4.71 13.72 5.59
C ILE A 103 4.15 15.09 5.24
N GLU A 104 4.44 15.62 4.04
CA GLU A 104 3.77 16.80 3.48
C GLU A 104 2.25 16.63 3.43
N ALA A 105 1.77 15.46 2.99
CA ALA A 105 0.35 15.16 2.93
C ALA A 105 -0.29 15.14 4.33
N LYS A 106 0.38 14.53 5.32
CA LYS A 106 -0.09 14.55 6.71
C LYS A 106 -0.11 15.97 7.27
N PHE A 107 0.96 16.73 7.08
CA PHE A 107 1.10 18.10 7.56
C PHE A 107 0.00 19.02 7.02
N TYR A 108 -0.25 18.95 5.71
CA TYR A 108 -1.36 19.66 5.09
C TYR A 108 -2.72 19.30 5.65
N ASN A 109 -3.00 18.01 5.84
CA ASN A 109 -4.28 17.58 6.41
C ASN A 109 -4.47 18.09 7.85
N LEU A 110 -3.40 18.20 8.65
CA LEU A 110 -3.47 18.81 9.97
C LEU A 110 -3.84 20.29 9.88
N LEU A 111 -3.20 21.04 8.98
CA LEU A 111 -3.49 22.47 8.78
C LEU A 111 -4.92 22.72 8.29
N VAL A 112 -5.40 21.96 7.30
CA VAL A 112 -6.77 22.07 6.79
C VAL A 112 -7.81 21.76 7.87
N LYS A 113 -7.54 20.75 8.71
CA LYS A 113 -8.43 20.39 9.82
C LYS A 113 -8.48 21.49 10.88
N GLU A 114 -7.34 22.11 11.18
CA GLU A 114 -7.23 23.15 12.22
C GLU A 114 -7.81 24.49 11.75
N PHE A 115 -7.60 24.85 10.49
CA PHE A 115 -8.00 26.13 9.91
C PHE A 115 -8.95 25.93 8.73
N PRO A 116 -10.18 25.43 8.96
CA PRO A 116 -11.11 25.08 7.88
C PRO A 116 -11.58 26.29 7.06
N ASN A 117 -11.48 27.49 7.63
CA ASN A 117 -11.90 28.74 6.97
C ASN A 117 -10.80 29.37 6.11
N LEU A 118 -9.56 28.88 6.19
CA LEU A 118 -8.46 29.36 5.37
C LEU A 118 -8.41 28.59 4.05
N ASN A 119 -8.16 29.31 2.95
CA ASN A 119 -7.87 28.67 1.68
C ASN A 119 -6.42 28.14 1.68
N ILE A 120 -6.26 26.86 2.03
CA ILE A 120 -4.95 26.18 2.09
C ILE A 120 -4.77 25.30 0.85
N LEU A 121 -3.82 25.68 0.00
CA LEU A 121 -3.57 25.07 -1.31
C LEU A 121 -2.28 24.21 -1.28
N PRO A 122 -2.34 22.92 -1.64
CA PRO A 122 -1.16 22.07 -1.74
C PRO A 122 -0.51 22.16 -3.13
N ASN A 123 0.83 22.11 -3.20
CA ASN A 123 1.62 22.13 -4.45
C ASN A 123 1.26 23.33 -5.36
N ASP A 124 1.08 24.52 -4.78
CA ASP A 124 0.69 25.71 -5.53
C ASP A 124 1.86 26.26 -6.36
N LYS A 125 1.60 26.64 -7.61
CA LYS A 125 2.61 27.25 -8.50
C LYS A 125 2.40 28.73 -8.75
N ASN A 126 1.25 29.27 -8.35
CA ASN A 126 0.87 30.63 -8.70
C ASN A 126 1.53 31.64 -7.76
N MET A 127 1.68 31.27 -6.49
CA MET A 127 2.23 32.14 -5.45
C MET A 127 3.66 32.61 -5.79
N LEU A 128 4.52 31.74 -6.33
CA LEU A 128 5.93 32.04 -6.65
C LEU A 128 6.26 31.94 -8.16
N ASP A 129 5.42 32.52 -9.03
CA ASP A 129 5.70 32.69 -10.48
C ASP A 129 6.03 31.39 -11.22
N GLY A 130 5.23 30.36 -11.00
CA GLY A 130 5.40 29.05 -11.60
C GLY A 130 6.31 28.10 -10.81
N LEU A 131 6.99 28.58 -9.76
CA LEU A 131 7.70 27.72 -8.82
C LEU A 131 6.72 27.11 -7.82
N GLU A 132 6.68 25.79 -7.76
CA GLU A 132 5.80 25.02 -6.89
C GLU A 132 6.23 25.15 -5.42
N VAL A 133 5.30 25.51 -4.53
CA VAL A 133 5.44 25.47 -3.07
C VAL A 133 4.58 24.35 -2.47
N ASP A 134 5.05 23.70 -1.41
CA ASP A 134 4.34 22.53 -0.86
C ASP A 134 2.97 22.90 -0.30
N ILE A 135 2.87 24.06 0.36
CA ILE A 135 1.62 24.63 0.88
C ILE A 135 1.63 26.15 0.69
N ALA A 136 0.53 26.69 0.17
CA ALA A 136 0.25 28.12 0.09
C ALA A 136 -1.03 28.46 0.86
N ILE A 137 -1.02 29.60 1.56
CA ILE A 137 -2.19 30.21 2.19
C ILE A 137 -2.28 31.65 1.67
N PRO A 138 -2.94 31.87 0.51
CA PRO A 138 -2.90 33.15 -0.20
C PRO A 138 -3.41 34.34 0.62
N SER A 139 -4.47 34.14 1.41
CA SER A 139 -5.05 35.20 2.25
C SER A 139 -4.07 35.77 3.28
N LEU A 140 -3.08 34.96 3.70
CA LEU A 140 -2.06 35.36 4.68
C LEU A 140 -0.73 35.73 4.02
N LYS A 141 -0.64 35.69 2.69
CA LYS A 141 0.63 35.77 1.93
C LYS A 141 1.70 34.82 2.51
N LEU A 142 1.29 33.60 2.87
CA LEU A 142 2.14 32.62 3.53
C LEU A 142 2.38 31.43 2.61
N ALA A 143 3.64 31.06 2.44
CA ALA A 143 4.09 29.87 1.74
C ALA A 143 4.91 28.99 2.70
N ILE A 144 4.81 27.67 2.55
CA ILE A 144 5.54 26.71 3.39
C ILE A 144 6.18 25.64 2.49
N GLU A 145 7.47 25.38 2.73
CA GLU A 145 8.26 24.31 2.11
C GLU A 145 8.66 23.28 3.16
N TRP A 146 8.55 22.01 2.81
CA TRP A 146 9.00 20.87 3.60
C TRP A 146 10.26 20.27 2.97
N ASN A 147 11.41 20.79 3.36
CA ASN A 147 12.68 20.41 2.74
C ASN A 147 13.22 19.12 3.36
N GLY A 148 13.16 18.03 2.60
CA GLY A 148 13.78 16.77 2.97
C GLY A 148 15.32 16.78 2.88
N ILE A 149 15.96 15.70 3.34
CA ILE A 149 17.43 15.50 3.31
C ILE A 149 18.10 15.83 1.96
N VAL A 150 17.38 15.67 0.85
CA VAL A 150 17.87 15.91 -0.52
C VAL A 150 18.14 17.39 -0.84
N HIS A 151 17.60 18.32 -0.04
CA HIS A 151 17.91 19.76 -0.14
C HIS A 151 19.24 20.12 0.53
N PHE A 152 19.76 19.23 1.38
CA PHE A 152 20.93 19.49 2.21
C PHE A 152 22.12 18.59 1.86
N LYS A 153 21.88 17.37 1.36
CA LYS A 153 22.92 16.39 1.05
C LYS A 153 22.86 15.91 -0.40
N PRO A 154 24.01 15.60 -1.03
CA PRO A 154 24.08 15.17 -2.43
C PRO A 154 23.69 13.69 -2.60
N ILE A 155 22.49 13.31 -2.16
CA ILE A 155 21.97 11.92 -2.19
C ILE A 155 21.99 11.33 -3.61
N TYR A 156 21.83 12.18 -4.62
CA TYR A 156 21.86 11.79 -6.03
C TYR A 156 22.96 12.55 -6.81
N GLY A 157 24.04 12.94 -6.12
CA GLY A 157 25.17 13.67 -6.68
C GLY A 157 25.07 15.19 -6.54
N GLN A 158 26.23 15.86 -6.60
CA GLN A 158 26.38 17.29 -6.33
C GLN A 158 25.57 18.16 -7.30
N GLN A 159 25.62 17.84 -8.60
CA GLN A 159 24.88 18.61 -9.63
C GLN A 159 23.37 18.69 -9.36
N LYS A 160 22.78 17.65 -8.75
CA LYS A 160 21.35 17.65 -8.42
C LYS A 160 21.08 18.51 -7.18
N LEU A 161 21.95 18.43 -6.17
CA LEU A 161 21.89 19.28 -4.99
C LEU A 161 21.98 20.76 -5.39
N ASP A 162 22.94 21.12 -6.23
CA ASP A 162 23.12 22.50 -6.72
C ASP A 162 21.86 23.00 -7.43
N LYS A 163 21.23 22.16 -8.25
CA LYS A 163 19.97 22.50 -8.93
C LYS A 163 18.82 22.73 -7.95
N ILE A 164 18.75 21.96 -6.87
CA ILE A 164 17.72 22.12 -5.84
C ILE A 164 17.96 23.43 -5.07
N GLN A 165 19.17 23.64 -4.56
CA GLN A 165 19.53 24.84 -3.80
C GLN A 165 19.38 26.13 -4.63
N ASN A 166 19.74 26.09 -5.91
CA ASN A 166 19.51 27.21 -6.82
C ASN A 166 18.03 27.53 -7.02
N LYS A 167 17.15 26.53 -7.00
CA LYS A 167 15.70 26.75 -7.05
C LYS A 167 15.17 27.31 -5.74
N ASP A 168 15.63 26.79 -4.61
CA ASP A 168 15.23 27.29 -3.28
C ASP A 168 15.64 28.76 -3.10
N ALA A 169 16.84 29.13 -3.54
CA ALA A 169 17.30 30.51 -3.55
C ALA A 169 16.43 31.42 -4.45
N LYS A 170 15.96 30.92 -5.59
CA LYS A 170 15.02 31.66 -6.45
C LYS A 170 13.66 31.86 -5.78
N LYS A 171 13.13 30.83 -5.13
CA LYS A 171 11.86 30.92 -4.37
C LYS A 171 11.94 32.00 -3.30
N LEU A 172 13.02 32.02 -2.52
CA LEU A 172 13.25 33.04 -1.49
C LEU A 172 13.27 34.46 -2.07
N LYS A 173 13.99 34.67 -3.18
CA LYS A 173 14.01 35.98 -3.86
C LYS A 173 12.63 36.44 -4.32
N ILE A 174 11.86 35.55 -4.94
CA ILE A 174 10.50 35.86 -5.40
C ILE A 174 9.57 36.15 -4.23
N ALA A 175 9.66 35.35 -3.16
CA ALA A 175 8.85 35.53 -1.96
C ALA A 175 9.09 36.91 -1.33
N VAL A 176 10.36 37.31 -1.17
CA VAL A 176 10.73 38.65 -0.68
C VAL A 176 10.16 39.75 -1.59
N ASN A 177 10.36 39.64 -2.90
CA ASN A 177 9.88 40.64 -3.87
C ASN A 177 8.35 40.81 -3.86
N LYS A 178 7.62 39.73 -3.57
CA LYS A 178 6.16 39.72 -3.50
C LYS A 178 5.60 39.95 -2.10
N ASN A 179 6.45 40.20 -1.11
CA ASN A 179 6.09 40.29 0.30
C ASN A 179 5.27 39.06 0.77
N ILE A 180 5.77 37.88 0.41
CA ILE A 180 5.26 36.57 0.83
C ILE A 180 6.18 36.05 1.93
N ASN A 181 5.59 35.66 3.06
CA ASN A 181 6.30 34.98 4.13
C ASN A 181 6.52 33.51 3.75
N LEU A 182 7.74 33.15 3.37
CA LEU A 182 8.12 31.80 2.99
C LEU A 182 8.81 31.09 4.17
N ILE A 183 8.13 30.11 4.76
CA ILE A 183 8.66 29.27 5.83
C ILE A 183 9.28 28.01 5.23
N VAL A 184 10.49 27.65 5.68
CA VAL A 184 11.13 26.38 5.32
C VAL A 184 11.22 25.49 6.56
N ILE A 185 10.63 24.31 6.48
CA ILE A 185 10.68 23.28 7.52
C ILE A 185 11.73 22.25 7.10
N PRO A 186 12.88 22.17 7.79
CA PRO A 186 13.89 21.16 7.50
C PRO A 186 13.50 19.80 8.09
N ASP A 187 13.56 18.75 7.26
CA ASP A 187 13.29 17.38 7.66
C ASP A 187 14.40 16.42 7.20
N LEU A 188 15.29 16.08 8.14
CA LEU A 188 16.45 15.23 7.87
C LEU A 188 16.18 13.73 8.09
N VAL A 189 15.12 13.38 8.84
CA VAL A 189 14.89 12.01 9.33
C VAL A 189 13.44 11.51 9.20
N SER A 190 12.48 12.41 8.95
CA SER A 190 11.05 12.16 8.74
C SER A 190 10.39 11.29 9.82
N ASN A 191 10.12 11.88 10.99
CA ASN A 191 9.35 11.22 12.05
C ASN A 191 8.16 12.06 12.52
N ASP A 192 7.20 11.42 13.20
CA ASP A 192 5.97 12.09 13.64
C ASP A 192 6.23 13.19 14.69
N LYS A 193 7.35 13.16 15.42
CA LYS A 193 7.71 14.24 16.37
C LYS A 193 8.04 15.54 15.65
N ILE A 194 8.82 15.47 14.56
CA ILE A 194 9.12 16.64 13.71
C ILE A 194 7.83 17.20 13.11
N LEU A 195 6.93 16.31 12.66
CA LEU A 195 5.63 16.71 12.13
C LEU A 195 4.81 17.52 13.14
N GLN A 196 4.70 17.03 14.38
CA GLN A 196 3.93 17.73 15.42
C GLN A 196 4.57 19.06 15.82
N GLN A 197 5.90 19.10 15.92
CA GLN A 197 6.62 20.33 16.24
C GLN A 197 6.40 21.38 15.14
N ALA A 198 6.64 21.00 13.87
CA ALA A 198 6.44 21.88 12.73
C ALA A 198 4.98 22.38 12.63
N PHE A 199 4.02 21.52 12.96
CA PHE A 199 2.61 21.90 13.02
C PHE A 199 2.32 22.91 14.11
N SER A 200 2.83 22.70 15.33
CA SER A 200 2.71 23.65 16.44
C SER A 200 3.31 25.01 16.08
N ASP A 201 4.52 25.03 15.52
CA ASP A 201 5.22 26.26 15.15
C ASP A 201 4.48 27.02 14.05
N THR A 202 4.02 26.30 13.02
CA THR A 202 3.24 26.88 11.92
C THR A 202 1.89 27.41 12.40
N LYS A 203 1.21 26.68 13.29
CA LYS A 203 -0.04 27.13 13.92
C LYS A 203 0.15 28.45 14.65
N ASN A 204 1.23 28.57 15.42
CA ASN A 204 1.56 29.82 16.13
C ASN A 204 1.82 30.98 15.15
N ILE A 205 2.44 30.72 14.00
CA ILE A 205 2.66 31.75 12.98
C ILE A 205 1.35 32.16 12.32
N ILE A 206 0.51 31.21 11.92
CA ILE A 206 -0.80 31.48 11.31
C ILE A 206 -1.66 32.32 12.27
N ASN A 207 -1.72 31.95 13.55
CA ASN A 207 -2.48 32.69 14.55
C ASN A 207 -2.00 34.13 14.79
N LYS A 208 -0.74 34.45 14.45
CA LYS A 208 -0.21 35.82 14.53
C LYS A 208 -0.50 36.65 13.27
N LEU A 209 -0.90 36.00 12.18
CA LEU A 209 -1.17 36.63 10.89
C LEU A 209 -2.67 36.84 10.63
N ILE A 210 -3.53 36.22 11.44
CA ILE A 210 -4.97 36.44 11.50
C ILE A 210 -5.24 37.59 12.47
#